data_AF-W7JQL5-F1
#
_entry.id   AF-W7JQL5-F1
#
_cell.length_a   1.000
_cell.length_b   1.000
_cell.length_c   1.000
_cell.angle_alpha   90.00
_cell.angle_beta   90.00
_cell.angle_gamma   90.00
#
_symmetry.space_group_name_H-M   'P 1'
#
loop_
_entity.id
_entity.type
_entity.pdbx_description
1 polymer ?
#
loop_
_entity_poly.entity_id
_entity_poly.type
_entity_poly.pdbx_seq_one_letter_code
_entity_poly.pdbx_strand_id
1 'polypeptide(L)'
;MCTMLARSFADIGDIIRGRDLYSGNKVKKKKLDDSLKTIFGKIYEGLTGGVKERYTNDGGDFFQLREDWWTANRETVWKAMTCSEHLKNSAYFRVTCSDKQGESIANHKCRCPMTSDGKPNDQVPTYFDYVPQYLRWFEEWAEDFCRKKKIYVGIVKKYCLDETEEKYCSLNGCDCTQTVRAKGKLRYGNRCTDCLFACHRYEKWIDNQRKQFLKQRNKYADEIKKYINEASSSSGSGRQRRGARNENYDGYESKFYDILKNKRYENVDAFLGLLNNEKACQAVTDDKGGRINFKNVNSGKNSGGGESGDRGKGASSTSDTSGTNDETKGTFYRSKYCQPCPICGMKKKGGKWEAKNDDKCKRGKLYEPTSSAKPTEIKILKSGENHDDIEKKLEAFCETQNRSDGSSSVHVGGGSGGGG
;
A
#
# COMPACT_ATOMS: atom_id res chain seq x y z
N MET A 1 -16.78 2.37 12.47
CA MET A 1 -16.49 3.61 13.23
C MET A 1 -15.57 3.33 14.41
N CYS A 2 -15.96 2.50 15.38
CA CYS A 2 -15.16 2.26 16.59
C CYS A 2 -13.70 1.81 16.33
N THR A 3 -13.45 1.00 15.29
CA THR A 3 -12.07 0.63 14.89
C THR A 3 -11.21 1.84 14.53
N MET A 4 -11.77 2.80 13.78
CA MET A 4 -11.05 4.02 13.42
C MET A 4 -10.77 4.88 14.65
N LEU A 5 -11.73 4.96 15.58
CA LEU A 5 -11.51 5.65 16.87
C LEU A 5 -10.42 4.98 17.70
N ALA A 6 -10.36 3.64 17.73
CA ALA A 6 -9.29 2.90 18.40
C ALA A 6 -7.91 3.16 17.77
N ARG A 7 -7.82 3.26 16.43
CA ARG A 7 -6.59 3.64 15.72
C ARG A 7 -6.14 5.05 16.13
N SER A 8 -7.04 6.02 16.06
CA SER A 8 -6.76 7.41 16.48
C SER A 8 -6.38 7.53 17.96
N PHE A 9 -7.05 6.78 18.84
CA PHE A 9 -6.76 6.75 20.27
C PHE A 9 -5.35 6.24 20.56
N ALA A 10 -4.94 5.17 19.89
CA ALA A 10 -3.59 4.64 20.00
C ALA A 10 -2.53 5.62 19.49
N ASP A 11 -2.79 6.32 18.38
CA ASP A 11 -1.88 7.35 17.86
C ASP A 11 -1.78 8.56 18.78
N ILE A 12 -2.90 9.01 19.39
CA ILE A 12 -2.86 10.05 20.43
C ILE A 12 -2.02 9.58 21.62
N GLY A 13 -2.18 8.33 22.04
CA GLY A 13 -1.38 7.73 23.09
C GLY A 13 0.12 7.77 22.77
N ASP A 14 0.51 7.42 21.55
CA ASP A 14 1.92 7.50 21.14
C ASP A 14 2.44 8.94 21.01
N ILE A 15 1.61 9.90 20.62
CA ILE A 15 1.98 11.32 20.63
C ILE A 15 2.29 11.78 22.06
N ILE A 16 1.39 11.50 23.02
CA ILE A 16 1.58 11.89 24.42
C ILE A 16 2.83 11.24 25.01
N ARG A 17 3.03 9.95 24.72
CA ARG A 17 4.16 9.14 25.21
C ARG A 17 5.48 9.42 24.49
N GLY A 18 5.47 10.26 23.44
CA GLY A 18 6.68 10.60 22.67
C GLY A 18 7.17 9.47 21.76
N ARG A 19 6.31 8.52 21.41
CA ARG A 19 6.61 7.35 20.56
C ARG A 19 6.15 7.47 19.11
N ASP A 20 5.35 8.49 18.81
CA ASP A 20 4.81 8.68 17.46
C ASP A 20 5.92 8.79 16.40
N LEU A 21 5.75 8.04 15.30
CA LEU A 21 6.70 7.90 14.19
C LEU A 21 6.45 8.91 13.07
N TYR A 22 5.37 9.69 13.11
CA TYR A 22 5.03 10.63 12.04
C TYR A 22 6.15 11.65 11.87
N SER A 23 6.61 11.89 10.63
CA SER A 23 7.76 12.75 10.36
C SER A 23 7.54 13.75 9.21
N GLY A 24 6.29 13.90 8.77
CA GLY A 24 5.94 14.77 7.65
C GLY A 24 6.21 16.25 7.94
N ASN A 25 5.47 16.84 8.89
CA ASN A 25 5.70 18.22 9.32
C ASN A 25 6.63 18.28 10.55
N LYS A 26 7.94 18.27 10.29
CA LYS A 26 8.97 18.27 11.34
C LYS A 26 8.87 19.47 12.29
N VAL A 27 8.50 20.65 11.77
CA VAL A 27 8.39 21.87 12.57
C VAL A 27 7.22 21.78 13.56
N LYS A 28 6.03 21.40 13.08
CA LYS A 28 4.85 21.25 13.94
C LYS A 28 5.04 20.12 14.96
N LYS A 29 5.61 19.00 14.54
CA LYS A 29 5.92 17.89 15.44
C LYS A 29 6.85 18.33 16.56
N LYS A 30 7.95 19.03 16.23
CA LYS A 30 8.88 19.54 17.22
C LYS A 30 8.20 20.50 18.20
N LYS A 31 7.39 21.44 17.71
CA LYS A 31 6.63 22.37 18.57
C LYS A 31 5.70 21.65 19.55
N LEU A 32 5.01 20.61 19.09
CA LEU A 32 4.13 19.80 19.93
C LEU A 32 4.94 19.03 20.99
N ASP A 33 6.04 18.38 20.59
CA ASP A 33 6.91 17.63 21.50
C ASP A 33 7.54 18.53 22.57
N ASP A 34 8.06 19.71 22.19
CA ASP A 34 8.61 20.71 23.12
C ASP A 34 7.56 21.22 24.11
N SER A 35 6.31 21.37 23.65
CA SER A 35 5.18 21.76 24.51
C SER A 35 4.84 20.66 25.51
N LEU A 36 4.81 19.39 25.06
CA LEU A 36 4.59 18.24 25.94
C LEU A 36 5.71 18.11 26.97
N LYS A 37 6.99 18.30 26.59
CA LYS A 37 8.12 18.29 27.54
C LYS A 37 7.96 19.35 28.62
N THR A 38 7.53 20.55 28.23
CA THR A 38 7.29 21.64 29.16
C THR A 38 6.16 21.31 30.14
N ILE A 39 5.06 20.73 29.64
CA ILE A 39 3.91 20.32 30.49
C ILE A 39 4.34 19.23 31.47
N PHE A 40 5.00 18.17 30.97
CA PHE A 40 5.44 17.06 31.81
C PHE A 40 6.55 17.47 32.80
N GLY A 41 7.40 18.44 32.45
CA GLY A 41 8.35 19.05 33.38
C GLY A 41 7.64 19.72 34.57
N LYS A 42 6.57 20.49 34.30
CA LYS A 42 5.75 21.09 35.36
C LYS A 42 5.02 20.04 36.21
N ILE A 43 4.50 18.99 35.57
CA ILE A 43 3.88 17.87 36.30
C ILE A 43 4.90 17.21 37.23
N TYR A 44 6.11 16.94 36.73
CA TYR A 44 7.20 16.36 37.50
C TYR A 44 7.63 17.26 38.69
N GLU A 45 7.72 18.57 38.48
CA GLU A 45 8.02 19.53 39.55
C GLU A 45 6.99 19.50 40.67
N GLY A 46 5.71 19.33 40.32
CA GLY A 46 4.59 19.23 41.25
C GLY A 46 4.42 17.87 41.95
N LEU A 47 5.21 16.84 41.59
CA LEU A 47 5.21 15.56 42.31
C LEU A 47 5.85 15.73 43.69
N THR A 48 5.26 15.11 44.71
CA THR A 48 5.72 15.18 46.11
C THR A 48 6.13 13.80 46.64
N GLY A 49 7.05 13.80 47.61
CA GLY A 49 7.53 12.59 48.28
C GLY A 49 8.21 11.57 47.36
N GLY A 50 8.16 10.29 47.74
CA GLY A 50 8.80 9.19 47.03
C GLY A 50 8.29 8.92 45.60
N VAL A 51 7.19 9.57 45.19
CA VAL A 51 6.69 9.48 43.81
C VAL A 51 7.62 10.22 42.84
N LYS A 52 8.19 11.36 43.26
CA LYS A 52 9.13 12.11 42.42
C LYS A 52 10.41 11.31 42.19
N GLU A 53 10.88 10.63 43.24
CA GLU A 53 12.10 9.80 43.22
C GLU A 53 12.02 8.70 42.15
N ARG A 54 10.83 8.12 41.94
CA ARG A 54 10.56 7.10 40.91
C ARG A 54 10.88 7.58 39.48
N TYR A 55 10.77 8.87 39.19
CA TYR A 55 10.98 9.44 37.84
C TYR A 55 12.26 10.24 37.71
N THR A 56 13.15 10.22 38.71
CA THR A 56 14.39 11.03 38.71
C THR A 56 15.34 10.67 37.56
N ASN A 57 15.33 9.40 37.14
CA ASN A 57 16.18 8.88 36.07
C ASN A 57 15.47 8.80 34.70
N ASP A 58 14.34 9.50 34.53
CA ASP A 58 13.48 9.37 33.35
C ASP A 58 13.93 10.21 32.12
N GLY A 59 15.15 10.75 32.19
CA GLY A 59 15.71 11.64 31.18
C GLY A 59 14.95 12.98 31.06
N GLY A 60 15.42 13.86 30.17
CA GLY A 60 14.75 15.15 29.92
C GLY A 60 13.42 15.04 29.16
N ASP A 61 13.04 13.84 28.73
CA ASP A 61 11.86 13.57 27.92
C ASP A 61 10.69 13.00 28.75
N PHE A 62 10.93 12.57 30.00
CA PHE A 62 9.91 12.06 30.94
C PHE A 62 9.12 10.85 30.39
N PHE A 63 9.81 9.87 29.80
CA PHE A 63 9.15 8.74 29.12
C PHE A 63 8.29 7.88 30.07
N GLN A 64 8.82 7.44 31.20
CA GLN A 64 8.10 6.65 32.21
C GLN A 64 6.93 7.44 32.81
N LEU A 65 7.13 8.72 33.12
CA LEU A 65 6.05 9.57 33.64
C LEU A 65 4.92 9.72 32.61
N ARG A 66 5.24 9.87 31.33
CA ARG A 66 4.24 9.93 30.25
C ARG A 66 3.50 8.62 30.04
N GLU A 67 4.19 7.47 30.15
CA GLU A 67 3.57 6.14 30.08
C GLU A 67 2.56 5.92 31.22
N ASP A 68 2.98 6.22 32.45
CA ASP A 68 2.13 6.07 33.63
C ASP A 68 0.97 7.06 33.60
N TRP A 69 1.20 8.30 33.14
CA TRP A 69 0.14 9.29 32.90
C TRP A 69 -0.88 8.80 31.87
N TRP A 70 -0.43 8.25 30.73
CA TRP A 70 -1.35 7.69 29.73
C TRP A 70 -2.17 6.56 30.35
N THR A 71 -1.52 5.61 31.01
CA THR A 71 -2.19 4.47 31.63
C THR A 71 -3.25 4.90 32.65
N ALA A 72 -2.98 5.96 33.44
CA ALA A 72 -3.93 6.51 34.40
C ALA A 72 -5.10 7.28 33.76
N ASN A 73 -4.92 7.89 32.58
CA ASN A 73 -5.90 8.80 31.99
C ASN A 73 -6.58 8.27 30.71
N ARG A 74 -6.14 7.13 30.18
CA ARG A 74 -6.61 6.56 28.90
C ARG A 74 -8.13 6.34 28.86
N GLU A 75 -8.75 5.99 29.99
CA GLU A 75 -10.20 5.83 30.11
C GLU A 75 -10.94 7.16 29.87
N THR A 76 -10.49 8.23 30.53
CA THR A 76 -11.06 9.57 30.37
C THR A 76 -10.89 10.08 28.94
N VAL A 77 -9.73 9.84 28.33
CA VAL A 77 -9.48 10.20 26.92
C VAL A 77 -10.43 9.45 25.99
N TRP A 78 -10.61 8.14 26.18
CA TRP A 78 -11.55 7.33 25.39
C TRP A 78 -12.99 7.83 25.54
N LYS A 79 -13.40 8.14 26.77
CA LYS A 79 -14.70 8.74 27.08
C LYS A 79 -14.91 10.06 26.35
N ALA A 80 -13.91 10.92 26.29
CA ALA A 80 -14.00 12.16 25.54
C ALA A 80 -14.12 11.90 24.02
N MET A 81 -13.32 10.99 23.46
CA MET A 81 -13.34 10.66 22.03
C MET A 81 -14.66 10.03 21.55
N THR A 82 -15.37 9.36 22.45
CA THR A 82 -16.60 8.59 22.14
C THR A 82 -17.88 9.25 22.65
N CYS A 83 -17.83 10.52 23.08
CA CYS A 83 -18.98 11.18 23.72
C CYS A 83 -20.17 11.44 22.78
N SER A 84 -19.93 11.49 21.47
CA SER A 84 -20.91 11.84 20.43
C SER A 84 -22.14 10.93 20.42
N GLU A 85 -23.33 11.53 20.29
CA GLU A 85 -24.60 10.81 20.14
C GLU A 85 -24.67 9.99 18.85
N HIS A 86 -23.92 10.35 17.80
CA HIS A 86 -23.84 9.55 16.58
C HIS A 86 -23.24 8.16 16.81
N LEU A 87 -22.55 7.95 17.94
CA LEU A 87 -21.97 6.67 18.31
C LEU A 87 -22.91 5.81 19.17
N LYS A 88 -24.12 6.28 19.50
CA LYS A 88 -25.04 5.60 20.44
C LYS A 88 -25.20 4.10 20.17
N ASN A 89 -25.33 3.70 18.91
CA ASN A 89 -25.49 2.29 18.49
C ASN A 89 -24.22 1.70 17.83
N SER A 90 -23.06 2.34 18.01
CA SER A 90 -21.81 1.87 17.43
C SER A 90 -21.15 0.82 18.32
N ALA A 91 -20.89 -0.35 17.74
CA ALA A 91 -20.21 -1.45 18.40
C ALA A 91 -18.72 -1.58 18.01
N TYR A 92 -17.88 -1.93 18.99
CA TYR A 92 -16.52 -2.38 18.71
C TYR A 92 -16.55 -3.82 18.18
N PHE A 93 -15.75 -4.09 17.15
CA PHE A 93 -15.85 -5.33 16.37
C PHE A 93 -15.22 -6.55 17.04
N ARG A 94 -14.32 -6.33 18.00
CA ARG A 94 -13.72 -7.41 18.77
C ARG A 94 -14.61 -7.69 19.98
N VAL A 95 -14.78 -8.97 20.27
CA VAL A 95 -15.34 -9.41 21.54
C VAL A 95 -14.37 -8.96 22.63
N THR A 96 -14.76 -7.92 23.34
CA THR A 96 -14.01 -7.31 24.42
C THR A 96 -15.01 -6.87 25.47
N CYS A 97 -14.55 -6.73 26.72
CA CYS A 97 -15.38 -6.56 27.92
C CYS A 97 -15.90 -7.94 28.39
N SER A 98 -15.15 -8.59 29.29
CA SER A 98 -15.57 -9.86 29.90
C SER A 98 -16.55 -9.55 31.04
N ASP A 99 -17.78 -10.06 30.96
CA ASP A 99 -18.64 -10.19 32.14
C ASP A 99 -18.76 -11.67 32.54
N LYS A 100 -19.31 -11.94 33.74
CA LYS A 100 -19.47 -13.30 34.26
C LYS A 100 -20.59 -14.10 33.56
N GLN A 101 -21.29 -13.52 32.57
CA GLN A 101 -22.54 -14.04 32.02
C GLN A 101 -22.53 -14.22 30.48
N GLY A 102 -21.48 -13.80 29.78
CA GLY A 102 -21.29 -14.06 28.35
C GLY A 102 -20.28 -13.14 27.67
N GLU A 103 -20.22 -13.21 26.34
CA GLU A 103 -19.48 -12.26 25.52
C GLU A 103 -20.21 -10.90 25.53
N SER A 104 -19.89 -10.04 26.49
CA SER A 104 -20.37 -8.66 26.45
C SER A 104 -19.66 -7.94 25.30
N ILE A 105 -20.40 -7.19 24.48
CA ILE A 105 -19.87 -6.43 23.33
C ILE A 105 -19.97 -4.95 23.68
N ALA A 106 -18.90 -4.20 23.44
CA ALA A 106 -18.91 -2.75 23.56
C ALA A 106 -19.81 -2.08 22.50
N ASN A 107 -21.13 -2.16 22.70
CA ASN A 107 -22.18 -1.89 21.73
C ASN A 107 -22.83 -0.50 21.85
N HIS A 108 -22.51 0.26 22.89
CA HIS A 108 -23.01 1.60 23.13
C HIS A 108 -21.86 2.61 23.18
N LYS A 109 -21.82 3.55 22.22
CA LYS A 109 -20.74 4.55 22.10
C LYS A 109 -19.34 3.94 22.04
N CYS A 110 -19.18 2.73 21.50
CA CYS A 110 -17.89 2.03 21.51
C CYS A 110 -17.29 1.87 22.92
N ARG A 111 -18.12 1.69 23.96
CA ARG A 111 -17.68 1.46 25.35
C ARG A 111 -18.26 0.16 25.89
N CYS A 112 -17.60 -0.39 26.90
CA CYS A 112 -18.13 -1.55 27.60
C CYS A 112 -19.51 -1.23 28.22
N PRO A 113 -20.43 -2.22 28.26
CA PRO A 113 -21.74 -2.03 28.88
C PRO A 113 -21.60 -1.81 30.39
N MET A 114 -22.60 -1.15 31.00
CA MET A 114 -22.64 -0.87 32.43
C MET A 114 -22.44 -2.14 33.27
N THR A 115 -21.75 -2.01 34.41
CA THR A 115 -21.67 -3.14 35.35
C THR A 115 -23.05 -3.45 35.93
N SER A 116 -23.22 -4.66 36.48
CA SER A 116 -24.44 -5.10 37.16
C SER A 116 -24.94 -4.14 38.25
N ASP A 117 -24.05 -3.28 38.76
CA ASP A 117 -24.34 -2.28 39.78
C ASP A 117 -24.82 -0.92 39.21
N GLY A 118 -25.14 -0.85 37.91
CA GLY A 118 -25.69 0.34 37.25
C GLY A 118 -24.69 1.47 37.03
N LYS A 119 -23.38 1.23 37.21
CA LYS A 119 -22.33 2.21 36.93
C LYS A 119 -21.97 2.19 35.43
N PRO A 120 -21.86 3.37 34.77
CA PRO A 120 -21.29 3.44 33.42
C PRO A 120 -19.92 2.77 33.41
N ASN A 121 -19.75 1.70 32.64
CA ASN A 121 -18.43 1.13 32.41
C ASN A 121 -17.79 1.90 31.26
N ASP A 122 -17.20 3.05 31.56
CA ASP A 122 -16.47 3.86 30.56
C ASP A 122 -15.13 3.20 30.13
N GLN A 123 -14.90 1.95 30.54
CA GLN A 123 -13.75 1.14 30.18
C GLN A 123 -13.49 1.14 28.67
N VAL A 124 -12.21 1.34 28.35
CA VAL A 124 -11.68 1.27 27.00
C VAL A 124 -11.77 -0.18 26.51
N PRO A 125 -12.56 -0.50 25.47
CA PRO A 125 -12.75 -1.87 25.00
C PRO A 125 -11.60 -2.36 24.11
N THR A 126 -10.47 -1.65 24.10
CA THR A 126 -9.34 -1.95 23.23
C THR A 126 -8.01 -1.78 23.97
N TYR A 127 -7.01 -2.53 23.53
CA TYR A 127 -5.62 -2.46 23.98
C TYR A 127 -4.69 -2.04 22.82
N PHE A 128 -5.28 -1.46 21.77
CA PHE A 128 -4.55 -1.11 20.56
C PHE A 128 -3.45 -0.07 20.82
N ASP A 129 -3.60 0.76 21.84
CA ASP A 129 -2.58 1.69 22.36
C ASP A 129 -1.34 0.99 22.97
N TYR A 130 -1.37 -0.33 23.17
CA TYR A 130 -0.21 -1.12 23.59
C TYR A 130 0.32 -2.04 22.46
N VAL A 131 -0.13 -1.83 21.21
CA VAL A 131 0.43 -2.48 20.03
C VAL A 131 1.44 -1.53 19.38
N PRO A 132 2.65 -1.94 18.98
CA PRO A 132 3.62 -1.06 18.31
C PRO A 132 3.03 -0.32 17.09
N GLN A 133 3.25 0.99 16.99
CA GLN A 133 2.60 1.87 15.99
C GLN A 133 2.75 1.37 14.55
N TYR A 134 3.95 0.90 14.20
CA TYR A 134 4.23 0.36 12.87
C TYR A 134 3.28 -0.80 12.49
N LEU A 135 3.01 -1.72 13.41
CA LEU A 135 2.09 -2.85 13.16
C LEU A 135 0.65 -2.38 12.99
N ARG A 136 0.24 -1.37 13.78
CA ARG A 136 -1.09 -0.75 13.68
C ARG A 136 -1.30 -0.10 12.32
N TRP A 137 -0.34 0.68 11.86
CA TRP A 137 -0.39 1.33 10.55
C TRP A 137 -0.32 0.32 9.40
N PHE A 138 0.39 -0.80 9.57
CA PHE A 138 0.43 -1.83 8.54
C PHE A 138 -0.91 -2.60 8.44
N GLU A 139 -1.54 -2.91 9.57
CA GLU A 139 -2.90 -3.45 9.61
C GLU A 139 -3.92 -2.49 8.97
N GLU A 140 -3.88 -1.22 9.35
CA GLU A 140 -4.75 -0.19 8.76
C GLU A 140 -4.54 -0.03 7.26
N TRP A 141 -3.28 -0.01 6.80
CA TRP A 141 -2.95 0.06 5.39
C TRP A 141 -3.54 -1.12 4.62
N ALA A 142 -3.45 -2.34 5.16
CA ALA A 142 -3.97 -3.54 4.50
C ALA A 142 -5.50 -3.50 4.39
N GLU A 143 -6.18 -3.10 5.46
CA GLU A 143 -7.64 -2.95 5.48
C GLU A 143 -8.11 -1.89 4.45
N ASP A 144 -7.50 -0.69 4.48
CA ASP A 144 -7.85 0.40 3.56
C ASP A 144 -7.51 0.05 2.10
N PHE A 145 -6.39 -0.63 1.86
CA PHE A 145 -6.03 -1.16 0.55
C PHE A 145 -7.12 -2.10 0.03
N CYS A 146 -7.55 -3.08 0.81
CA CYS A 146 -8.56 -4.04 0.40
C CYS A 146 -9.92 -3.38 0.10
N ARG A 147 -10.35 -2.45 0.97
CA ARG A 147 -11.57 -1.66 0.76
C ARG A 147 -11.50 -0.84 -0.53
N LYS A 148 -10.40 -0.13 -0.76
CA LYS A 148 -10.20 0.67 -1.98
C LYS A 148 -10.07 -0.21 -3.22
N LYS A 149 -9.38 -1.35 -3.14
CA LYS A 149 -9.24 -2.31 -4.24
C LYS A 149 -10.61 -2.74 -4.75
N LYS A 150 -11.55 -3.07 -3.85
CA LYS A 150 -12.93 -3.40 -4.21
C LYS A 150 -13.62 -2.27 -4.99
N ILE A 151 -13.49 -1.03 -4.52
CA ILE A 151 -14.08 0.15 -5.16
C ILE A 151 -13.47 0.36 -6.55
N TYR A 152 -12.15 0.38 -6.67
CA TYR A 152 -11.47 0.59 -7.93
C TYR A 152 -11.75 -0.50 -8.95
N VAL A 153 -11.74 -1.78 -8.54
CA VAL A 153 -12.11 -2.90 -9.43
C VAL A 153 -13.56 -2.75 -9.90
N GLY A 154 -14.49 -2.37 -9.02
CA GLY A 154 -15.88 -2.10 -9.39
C GLY A 154 -16.02 -0.96 -10.41
N ILE A 155 -15.25 0.12 -10.25
CA ILE A 155 -15.19 1.24 -11.20
C ILE A 155 -14.68 0.77 -12.56
N VAL A 156 -13.54 0.09 -12.58
CA VAL A 156 -12.93 -0.42 -13.81
C VAL A 156 -13.89 -1.37 -14.52
N LYS A 157 -14.49 -2.32 -13.79
CA LYS A 157 -15.48 -3.26 -14.34
C LYS A 157 -16.63 -2.52 -15.02
N LYS A 158 -17.24 -1.55 -14.33
CA LYS A 158 -18.36 -0.75 -14.86
C LYS A 158 -18.02 -0.02 -16.16
N TYR A 159 -16.84 0.60 -16.24
CA TYR A 159 -16.44 1.36 -17.42
C TYR A 159 -15.95 0.47 -18.57
N CYS A 160 -15.32 -0.66 -18.27
CA CYS A 160 -14.71 -1.53 -19.27
C CYS A 160 -15.61 -2.66 -19.75
N LEU A 161 -16.61 -3.05 -18.97
CA LEU A 161 -17.49 -4.17 -19.28
C LEU A 161 -18.95 -3.79 -19.00
N ASP A 162 -19.79 -3.92 -20.02
CA ASP A 162 -21.24 -3.86 -19.86
C ASP A 162 -21.86 -5.10 -20.49
N GLU A 163 -22.48 -5.94 -19.66
CA GLU A 163 -23.12 -7.16 -20.14
C GLU A 163 -24.45 -6.88 -20.81
N THR A 164 -25.12 -5.76 -20.53
CA THR A 164 -26.42 -5.41 -21.12
C THR A 164 -26.25 -4.79 -22.50
N GLU A 165 -25.33 -3.84 -22.64
CA GLU A 165 -25.07 -3.07 -23.87
C GLU A 165 -24.03 -3.72 -24.80
N GLU A 166 -23.72 -5.01 -24.60
CA GLU A 166 -22.69 -5.76 -25.34
C GLU A 166 -21.34 -5.00 -25.46
N LYS A 167 -20.91 -4.34 -24.38
CA LYS A 167 -19.68 -3.55 -24.35
C LYS A 167 -18.54 -4.35 -23.73
N TYR A 168 -17.46 -4.52 -24.47
CA TYR A 168 -16.20 -5.05 -23.95
C TYR A 168 -15.06 -4.16 -24.40
N CYS A 169 -14.46 -3.42 -23.48
CA CYS A 169 -13.40 -2.47 -23.77
C CYS A 169 -12.03 -3.02 -23.33
N SER A 170 -10.98 -2.43 -23.90
CA SER A 170 -9.61 -2.65 -23.46
C SER A 170 -9.06 -1.42 -22.75
N LEU A 171 -7.93 -1.63 -22.05
CA LEU A 171 -7.17 -0.55 -21.42
C LEU A 171 -6.77 0.56 -22.40
N ASN A 172 -6.62 0.26 -23.70
CA ASN A 172 -6.24 1.22 -24.73
C ASN A 172 -7.45 1.99 -25.31
N GLY A 173 -8.64 1.84 -24.72
CA GLY A 173 -9.86 2.48 -25.19
C GLY A 173 -10.46 1.90 -26.47
N CYS A 174 -10.01 0.71 -26.88
CA CYS A 174 -10.60 0.00 -28.02
C CYS A 174 -11.81 -0.84 -27.60
N ASP A 175 -12.85 -0.84 -28.43
CA ASP A 175 -13.99 -1.76 -28.38
C ASP A 175 -13.57 -3.13 -28.93
N CYS A 176 -13.46 -4.10 -28.04
CA CYS A 176 -13.02 -5.45 -28.34
C CYS A 176 -14.06 -6.27 -29.11
N THR A 177 -15.31 -5.83 -29.21
CA THR A 177 -16.31 -6.52 -30.03
C THR A 177 -16.04 -6.34 -31.52
N GLN A 178 -15.42 -5.22 -31.92
CA GLN A 178 -15.14 -4.88 -33.32
C GLN A 178 -13.64 -4.82 -33.64
N THR A 179 -12.79 -4.74 -32.62
CA THR A 179 -11.34 -4.76 -32.75
C THR A 179 -10.83 -6.16 -33.10
N VAL A 180 -9.96 -6.25 -34.11
CA VAL A 180 -9.28 -7.48 -34.54
C VAL A 180 -7.79 -7.15 -34.73
N ARG A 181 -7.01 -7.30 -33.65
CA ARG A 181 -5.58 -6.97 -33.63
C ARG A 181 -4.76 -7.83 -34.57
N ALA A 182 -5.15 -9.09 -34.79
CA ALA A 182 -4.52 -9.97 -35.79
C ALA A 182 -4.45 -9.34 -37.20
N LYS A 183 -5.41 -8.47 -37.54
CA LYS A 183 -5.50 -7.80 -38.84
C LYS A 183 -5.10 -6.33 -38.80
N GLY A 184 -4.58 -5.85 -37.66
CA GLY A 184 -4.31 -4.43 -37.45
C GLY A 184 -5.58 -3.55 -37.34
N LYS A 185 -6.77 -4.15 -37.22
CA LYS A 185 -8.03 -3.40 -37.12
C LYS A 185 -8.28 -3.01 -35.67
N LEU A 186 -8.17 -1.73 -35.35
CA LEU A 186 -8.53 -1.15 -34.06
C LEU A 186 -9.84 -0.38 -34.18
N ARG A 187 -10.78 -0.61 -33.27
CA ARG A 187 -12.01 0.17 -33.19
C ARG A 187 -12.05 0.96 -31.90
N TYR A 188 -12.05 2.28 -32.01
CA TYR A 188 -12.39 3.19 -30.93
C TYR A 188 -13.88 3.53 -30.97
N GLY A 189 -14.47 3.85 -29.83
CA GLY A 189 -15.90 4.13 -29.69
C GLY A 189 -16.55 3.29 -28.61
N ASN A 190 -17.88 3.18 -28.62
CA ASN A 190 -18.67 2.43 -27.63
C ASN A 190 -18.34 2.83 -26.17
N ARG A 191 -18.00 4.13 -25.98
CA ARG A 191 -17.54 4.71 -24.72
C ARG A 191 -16.31 4.05 -24.09
N CYS A 192 -15.52 3.31 -24.85
CA CYS A 192 -14.33 2.64 -24.33
C CYS A 192 -13.21 3.61 -23.90
N THR A 193 -13.28 4.88 -24.27
CA THR A 193 -12.43 5.93 -23.70
C THR A 193 -12.60 6.08 -22.19
N ASP A 194 -13.80 5.81 -21.64
CA ASP A 194 -14.02 5.84 -20.19
C ASP A 194 -13.21 4.72 -19.50
N CYS A 195 -13.10 3.55 -20.15
CA CYS A 195 -12.28 2.43 -19.68
C CYS A 195 -10.78 2.80 -19.68
N LEU A 196 -10.29 3.45 -20.73
CA LEU A 196 -8.90 3.94 -20.82
C LEU A 196 -8.54 4.80 -19.60
N PHE A 197 -9.37 5.79 -19.26
CA PHE A 197 -9.13 6.67 -18.12
C PHE A 197 -9.24 5.94 -16.78
N ALA A 198 -10.24 5.07 -16.61
CA ALA A 198 -10.41 4.29 -15.39
C ALA A 198 -9.22 3.35 -15.16
N CYS A 199 -8.78 2.65 -16.20
CA CYS A 199 -7.66 1.71 -16.14
C CYS A 199 -6.34 2.41 -15.81
N HIS A 200 -5.99 3.51 -16.47
CA HIS A 200 -4.72 4.19 -16.17
C HIS A 200 -4.67 4.76 -14.74
N ARG A 201 -5.77 5.30 -14.22
CA ARG A 201 -5.84 5.73 -12.81
C ARG A 201 -5.66 4.55 -11.86
N TYR A 202 -6.29 3.43 -12.18
CA TYR A 202 -6.19 2.21 -11.40
C TYR A 202 -4.79 1.61 -11.41
N GLU A 203 -4.15 1.49 -12.58
CA GLU A 203 -2.78 1.01 -12.74
C GLU A 203 -1.79 1.84 -11.91
N LYS A 204 -1.89 3.18 -12.02
CA LYS A 204 -1.05 4.08 -11.22
C LYS A 204 -1.27 3.89 -9.72
N TRP A 205 -2.53 3.74 -9.29
CA TRP A 205 -2.86 3.52 -7.89
C TRP A 205 -2.32 2.17 -7.39
N ILE A 206 -2.58 1.06 -8.10
CA ILE A 206 -2.18 -0.28 -7.66
C ILE A 206 -0.65 -0.45 -7.64
N ASP A 207 0.07 0.15 -8.59
CA ASP A 207 1.54 0.13 -8.61
C ASP A 207 2.12 0.89 -7.41
N ASN A 208 1.51 2.04 -7.04
CA ASN A 208 1.90 2.78 -5.83
C ASN A 208 1.63 1.97 -4.56
N GLN A 209 0.49 1.27 -4.49
CA GLN A 209 0.18 0.38 -3.36
C GLN A 209 1.18 -0.77 -3.25
N ARG A 210 1.61 -1.37 -4.37
CA ARG A 210 2.67 -2.38 -4.38
C ARG A 210 3.97 -1.83 -3.80
N LYS A 211 4.40 -0.64 -4.21
CA LYS A 211 5.62 0.01 -3.68
C LYS A 211 5.51 0.28 -2.18
N GLN A 212 4.36 0.73 -1.69
CA GLN A 212 4.11 0.94 -0.25
C GLN A 212 4.17 -0.39 0.51
N PHE A 213 3.50 -1.43 0.02
CA PHE A 213 3.52 -2.76 0.62
C PHE A 213 4.92 -3.31 0.77
N LEU A 214 5.75 -3.24 -0.28
CA LEU A 214 7.11 -3.78 -0.24
C LEU A 214 7.96 -3.07 0.82
N LYS A 215 7.80 -1.75 0.99
CA LYS A 215 8.46 -1.00 2.06
C LYS A 215 8.00 -1.45 3.44
N GLN A 216 6.69 -1.59 3.65
CA GLN A 216 6.15 -2.06 4.92
C GLN A 216 6.62 -3.48 5.23
N ARG A 217 6.55 -4.40 4.27
CA ARG A 217 7.01 -5.78 4.44
C ARG A 217 8.49 -5.87 4.81
N ASN A 218 9.36 -5.12 4.13
CA ASN A 218 10.78 -5.12 4.46
C ASN A 218 11.03 -4.53 5.85
N LYS A 219 10.29 -3.47 6.22
CA LYS A 219 10.33 -2.91 7.57
C LYS A 219 9.92 -3.93 8.64
N TYR A 220 8.91 -4.77 8.39
CA TYR A 220 8.53 -5.85 9.31
C TYR A 220 9.69 -6.80 9.54
N ALA A 221 10.32 -7.25 8.44
CA ALA A 221 11.45 -8.16 8.47
C ALA A 221 12.64 -7.57 9.25
N ASP A 222 12.86 -6.26 9.13
CA ASP A 222 13.94 -5.58 9.85
C ASP A 222 13.62 -5.38 11.34
N GLU A 223 12.37 -5.02 11.70
CA GLU A 223 11.97 -4.89 13.10
C GLU A 223 12.06 -6.24 13.83
N ILE A 224 11.56 -7.33 13.23
CA ILE A 224 11.56 -8.64 13.89
C ILE A 224 12.98 -9.20 14.08
N LYS A 225 13.90 -8.92 13.14
CA LYS A 225 15.32 -9.32 13.26
C LYS A 225 16.02 -8.70 14.47
N LYS A 226 15.66 -7.47 14.85
CA LYS A 226 16.27 -6.81 16.02
C LYS A 226 16.04 -7.63 17.29
N TYR A 227 14.84 -8.16 17.46
CA TYR A 227 14.44 -8.95 18.63
C TYR A 227 14.77 -10.46 18.49
N ILE A 228 15.12 -10.94 17.29
CA ILE A 228 15.62 -12.30 17.08
C ILE A 228 17.12 -12.39 17.43
N ASN A 229 17.91 -11.38 17.05
CA ASN A 229 19.37 -11.41 17.14
C ASN A 229 19.93 -11.05 18.53
N GLU A 230 19.08 -10.83 19.54
CA GLU A 230 19.53 -10.71 20.94
C GLU A 230 20.07 -12.05 21.51
N ALA A 231 20.02 -13.14 20.74
CA ALA A 231 20.79 -14.36 21.01
C ALA A 231 22.23 -14.35 20.46
N SER A 232 22.69 -13.28 19.79
CA SER A 232 24.06 -13.22 19.27
C SER A 232 24.60 -11.80 19.30
N SER A 233 25.36 -11.52 20.35
CA SER A 233 26.35 -10.45 20.43
C SER A 233 27.15 -10.36 19.12
N SER A 234 26.94 -9.30 18.34
CA SER A 234 28.02 -8.75 17.53
C SER A 234 27.77 -7.28 17.24
N SER A 235 28.73 -6.49 17.70
CA SER A 235 29.02 -5.11 17.33
C SER A 235 28.82 -4.88 15.82
N GLY A 236 27.76 -4.16 15.46
CA GLY A 236 27.47 -3.78 14.09
C GLY A 236 26.96 -2.34 14.06
N SER A 237 27.84 -1.42 13.70
CA SER A 237 27.59 0.00 13.46
C SER A 237 26.36 0.24 12.57
N GLY A 238 25.19 0.41 13.19
CA GLY A 238 23.96 0.88 12.55
C GLY A 238 23.44 2.08 13.33
N ARG A 239 23.48 3.27 12.69
CA ARG A 239 22.99 4.59 13.16
C ARG A 239 22.55 4.64 14.63
N GLN A 240 23.41 5.24 15.45
CA GLN A 240 23.09 5.75 16.78
C GLN A 240 21.64 6.25 16.84
N ARG A 241 20.87 5.72 17.79
CA ARG A 241 19.66 6.37 18.30
C ARG A 241 19.99 7.84 18.54
N ARG A 242 19.44 8.74 17.73
CA ARG A 242 19.18 10.12 18.20
C ARG A 242 17.97 10.00 19.13
N GLY A 243 18.24 9.68 20.39
CA GLY A 243 17.25 9.48 21.45
C GLY A 243 17.74 8.47 22.48
N ALA A 244 18.33 8.98 23.57
CA ALA A 244 18.80 8.31 24.78
C ALA A 244 20.03 7.37 24.66
N ARG A 245 21.20 7.89 25.05
CA ARG A 245 22.27 7.13 25.72
C ARG A 245 21.87 6.98 27.19
N ASN A 246 21.39 5.80 27.57
CA ASN A 246 21.74 5.04 28.77
C ASN A 246 20.72 3.91 28.94
N GLU A 247 21.26 2.70 29.03
CA GLU A 247 20.82 1.51 29.73
C GLU A 247 19.34 1.44 30.20
N ASN A 248 18.67 0.35 29.79
CA ASN A 248 17.63 -0.35 30.56
C ASN A 248 16.15 0.08 30.48
N TYR A 249 15.71 0.85 29.48
CA TYR A 249 14.26 0.87 29.14
C TYR A 249 13.98 -0.02 27.94
N ASP A 250 13.82 -1.32 28.22
CA ASP A 250 13.27 -2.27 27.26
C ASP A 250 11.73 -2.10 27.24
N GLY A 251 11.29 -1.19 26.37
CA GLY A 251 9.89 -0.78 26.30
C GLY A 251 8.95 -1.94 25.98
N TYR A 252 7.64 -1.75 26.20
CA TYR A 252 6.60 -2.76 25.94
C TYR A 252 6.65 -3.36 24.51
N GLU A 253 7.21 -2.63 23.55
CA GLU A 253 7.39 -3.08 22.17
C GLU A 253 8.26 -4.32 22.07
N SER A 254 9.35 -4.40 22.84
CA SER A 254 10.23 -5.58 22.87
C SER A 254 9.47 -6.82 23.34
N LYS A 255 8.79 -6.68 24.49
CA LYS A 255 7.87 -7.71 25.03
C LYS A 255 6.81 -8.12 24.01
N PHE A 256 6.29 -7.17 23.24
CA PHE A 256 5.30 -7.44 22.21
C PHE A 256 5.89 -8.27 21.06
N TYR A 257 7.06 -7.90 20.55
CA TYR A 257 7.73 -8.65 19.48
C TYR A 257 8.20 -10.03 19.95
N ASP A 258 8.60 -10.19 21.21
CA ASP A 258 8.90 -11.49 21.81
C ASP A 258 7.67 -12.39 21.86
N ILE A 259 6.52 -11.85 22.28
CA ILE A 259 5.24 -12.57 22.25
C ILE A 259 4.90 -12.97 20.81
N LEU A 260 5.04 -12.06 19.84
CA LEU A 260 4.80 -12.36 18.41
C LEU A 260 5.70 -13.49 17.91
N LYS A 261 6.99 -13.44 18.23
CA LYS A 261 7.98 -14.47 17.90
C LYS A 261 7.58 -15.82 18.48
N ASN A 262 7.25 -15.88 19.77
CA ASN A 262 6.80 -17.10 20.45
C ASN A 262 5.50 -17.67 19.86
N LYS A 263 4.67 -16.84 19.23
CA LYS A 263 3.48 -17.25 18.49
C LYS A 263 3.74 -17.63 17.02
N ARG A 264 5.01 -17.82 16.62
CA ARG A 264 5.48 -18.20 15.27
C ARG A 264 5.24 -17.13 14.19
N TYR A 265 5.13 -15.86 14.58
CA TYR A 265 5.06 -14.73 13.64
C TYR A 265 6.44 -14.14 13.32
N GLU A 266 7.53 -14.81 13.70
CA GLU A 266 8.89 -14.48 13.23
C GLU A 266 9.00 -14.49 11.68
N ASN A 267 8.20 -15.33 11.04
CA ASN A 267 8.11 -15.39 9.59
C ASN A 267 7.14 -14.30 9.09
N VAL A 268 7.67 -13.41 8.25
CA VAL A 268 6.91 -12.36 7.54
C VAL A 268 5.64 -12.93 6.89
N ASP A 269 5.72 -14.10 6.25
CA ASP A 269 4.58 -14.73 5.57
C ASP A 269 3.49 -15.19 6.54
N ALA A 270 3.84 -15.56 7.78
CA ALA A 270 2.86 -15.88 8.80
C ALA A 270 2.06 -14.63 9.20
N PHE A 271 2.74 -13.51 9.44
CA PHE A 271 2.10 -12.23 9.74
C PHE A 271 1.26 -11.71 8.56
N LEU A 272 1.78 -11.73 7.34
CA LEU A 272 1.04 -11.35 6.13
C LEU A 272 -0.22 -12.19 5.93
N GLY A 273 -0.24 -13.42 6.45
CA GLY A 273 -1.43 -14.25 6.50
C GLY A 273 -2.55 -13.71 7.36
N LEU A 274 -2.23 -13.03 8.46
CA LEU A 274 -3.24 -12.39 9.30
C LEU A 274 -3.92 -11.25 8.55
N LEU A 275 -3.16 -10.47 7.79
CA LEU A 275 -3.70 -9.37 6.98
C LEU A 275 -4.70 -9.85 5.92
N ASN A 276 -4.52 -11.06 5.38
CA ASN A 276 -5.47 -11.65 4.44
C ASN A 276 -6.83 -11.96 5.09
N ASN A 277 -6.86 -12.18 6.41
CA ASN A 277 -8.07 -12.56 7.15
C ASN A 277 -8.93 -11.35 7.52
N GLU A 278 -8.48 -10.13 7.23
CA GLU A 278 -9.27 -8.93 7.45
C GLU A 278 -10.58 -8.99 6.67
N LYS A 279 -11.68 -8.59 7.32
CA LYS A 279 -13.03 -8.64 6.72
C LYS A 279 -13.11 -7.90 5.39
N ALA A 280 -12.41 -6.75 5.29
CA ALA A 280 -12.33 -5.97 4.06
C ALA A 280 -11.63 -6.73 2.94
N CYS A 281 -10.58 -7.50 3.26
CA CYS A 281 -9.83 -8.31 2.30
C CYS A 281 -10.61 -9.55 1.86
N GLN A 282 -11.27 -10.23 2.79
CA GLN A 282 -12.16 -11.36 2.47
C GLN A 282 -13.37 -10.94 1.61
N ALA A 283 -13.82 -9.69 1.72
CA ALA A 283 -14.92 -9.14 0.94
C ALA A 283 -14.54 -8.79 -0.53
N VAL A 284 -13.28 -8.97 -0.93
CA VAL A 284 -12.80 -8.82 -2.32
C VAL A 284 -12.94 -10.18 -3.02
N THR A 285 -14.06 -10.37 -3.71
CA THR A 285 -14.42 -11.66 -4.33
C THR A 285 -14.34 -11.67 -5.86
N ASP A 286 -14.10 -10.53 -6.51
CA ASP A 286 -14.01 -10.44 -7.97
C ASP A 286 -12.70 -11.06 -8.46
N ASP A 287 -12.78 -12.24 -9.07
CA ASP A 287 -11.66 -13.02 -9.57
C ASP A 287 -10.91 -12.34 -10.72
N LYS A 288 -11.64 -11.60 -11.56
CA LYS A 288 -11.10 -10.76 -12.64
C LYS A 288 -10.38 -9.51 -12.11
N GLY A 289 -10.64 -9.08 -10.88
CA GLY A 289 -9.95 -8.00 -10.19
C GLY A 289 -8.60 -8.40 -9.59
N GLY A 290 -8.34 -9.71 -9.49
CA GLY A 290 -7.20 -10.30 -8.78
C GLY A 290 -7.55 -10.66 -7.34
N ARG A 291 -7.02 -11.78 -6.87
CA ARG A 291 -7.24 -12.30 -5.51
C ARG A 291 -6.28 -11.67 -4.50
N ILE A 292 -6.78 -11.36 -3.31
CA ILE A 292 -5.96 -10.85 -2.21
C ILE A 292 -5.20 -12.01 -1.57
N ASN A 293 -3.87 -11.96 -1.66
CA ASN A 293 -2.97 -12.79 -0.87
C ASN A 293 -1.61 -12.11 -0.69
N PHE A 294 -1.40 -11.47 0.45
CA PHE A 294 -0.15 -10.77 0.74
C PHE A 294 1.05 -11.70 0.87
N LYS A 295 0.87 -12.98 1.26
CA LYS A 295 1.98 -13.97 1.37
C LYS A 295 2.66 -14.24 0.03
N ASN A 296 1.88 -14.23 -1.05
CA ASN A 296 2.39 -14.56 -2.37
C ASN A 296 3.10 -13.38 -3.06
N VAL A 297 3.16 -12.22 -2.39
CA VAL A 297 3.82 -11.04 -2.92
C VAL A 297 5.33 -11.16 -2.65
N ASN A 298 6.03 -11.70 -3.65
CA ASN A 298 7.46 -12.00 -3.72
C ASN A 298 7.95 -13.12 -2.79
N SER A 299 7.38 -14.32 -2.94
CA SER A 299 7.89 -15.57 -2.36
C SER A 299 8.99 -16.26 -3.21
N GLY A 300 9.64 -15.53 -4.13
CA GLY A 300 10.80 -16.05 -4.87
C GLY A 300 12.06 -15.96 -4.01
N LYS A 301 12.53 -17.10 -3.48
CA LYS A 301 13.89 -17.26 -2.95
C LYS A 301 14.87 -17.52 -4.11
N ASN A 302 16.11 -17.03 -3.94
CA ASN A 302 17.33 -17.12 -4.78
C ASN A 302 17.39 -16.14 -5.97
N SER A 303 18.49 -15.42 -6.19
CA SER A 303 19.87 -15.94 -6.16
C SER A 303 20.86 -15.10 -5.35
N GLY A 304 21.53 -15.77 -4.41
CA GLY A 304 22.95 -15.53 -4.17
C GLY A 304 23.77 -16.43 -5.11
N GLY A 305 24.89 -15.88 -5.61
CA GLY A 305 26.05 -16.63 -6.12
C GLY A 305 25.98 -17.13 -7.56
N GLY A 306 26.93 -16.68 -8.40
CA GLY A 306 27.25 -17.33 -9.67
C GLY A 306 27.62 -16.37 -10.80
N GLU A 307 28.79 -15.76 -10.71
CA GLU A 307 29.54 -15.29 -11.88
C GLU A 307 29.81 -16.51 -12.79
N SER A 308 29.32 -16.49 -14.03
CA SER A 308 30.03 -16.98 -15.22
C SER A 308 29.13 -16.86 -16.45
N GLY A 309 29.69 -16.25 -17.49
CA GLY A 309 28.96 -15.80 -18.67
C GLY A 309 28.62 -16.87 -19.70
N ASP A 310 27.65 -16.54 -20.54
CA ASP A 310 27.73 -16.76 -21.98
C ASP A 310 26.76 -15.81 -22.70
N ARG A 311 27.19 -15.27 -23.84
CA ARG A 311 26.48 -14.29 -24.65
C ARG A 311 25.62 -15.00 -25.69
N GLY A 312 24.33 -14.66 -25.75
CA GLY A 312 23.61 -14.60 -27.03
C GLY A 312 22.29 -15.38 -27.11
N LYS A 313 21.16 -14.65 -27.01
CA LYS A 313 20.11 -14.54 -28.05
C LYS A 313 18.87 -13.84 -27.48
N GLY A 314 18.71 -12.58 -27.89
CA GLY A 314 17.44 -11.96 -28.31
C GLY A 314 16.15 -12.32 -27.60
N ALA A 315 16.03 -12.01 -26.31
CA ALA A 315 14.76 -11.66 -25.69
C ALA A 315 15.02 -10.41 -24.84
N SER A 316 14.36 -9.30 -25.17
CA SER A 316 14.39 -8.07 -24.38
C SER A 316 13.70 -8.34 -23.04
N SER A 317 14.46 -8.89 -22.10
CA SER A 317 14.09 -9.00 -20.69
C SER A 317 14.18 -7.61 -20.09
N THR A 318 13.09 -6.85 -20.17
CA THR A 318 12.90 -5.73 -19.27
C THR A 318 12.79 -6.26 -17.84
N SER A 319 13.64 -5.70 -17.00
CA SER A 319 13.76 -5.89 -15.56
C SER A 319 12.43 -5.97 -14.79
N ASP A 320 12.46 -6.75 -13.69
CA ASP A 320 11.72 -6.48 -12.45
C ASP A 320 10.18 -6.53 -12.44
N THR A 321 9.57 -7.35 -13.29
CA THR A 321 8.17 -7.77 -13.09
C THR A 321 7.97 -8.76 -11.93
N SER A 322 8.99 -9.00 -11.09
CA SER A 322 8.88 -9.90 -9.93
C SER A 322 8.03 -9.26 -8.82
N GLY A 323 6.73 -9.59 -8.90
CA GLY A 323 5.74 -9.30 -7.87
C GLY A 323 4.37 -8.94 -8.44
N THR A 324 3.59 -9.96 -8.78
CA THR A 324 2.11 -9.97 -8.66
C THR A 324 1.23 -9.26 -9.71
N ASN A 325 1.67 -9.02 -10.94
CA ASN A 325 0.71 -8.82 -12.05
C ASN A 325 0.23 -10.16 -12.63
N ASP A 326 -0.25 -11.05 -11.76
CA ASP A 326 -0.76 -12.39 -12.09
C ASP A 326 -2.26 -12.43 -11.75
N GLU A 327 -3.10 -12.82 -12.70
CA GLU A 327 -4.55 -12.91 -12.51
C GLU A 327 -4.96 -13.86 -11.36
N THR A 328 -4.23 -14.96 -11.21
CA THR A 328 -4.54 -16.05 -10.28
C THR A 328 -3.88 -15.87 -8.91
N LYS A 329 -2.74 -15.19 -8.86
CA LYS A 329 -1.89 -15.07 -7.65
C LYS A 329 -1.64 -13.63 -7.20
N GLY A 330 -2.07 -12.64 -7.97
CA GLY A 330 -1.60 -11.27 -7.84
C GLY A 330 -2.52 -10.35 -7.04
N THR A 331 -2.17 -10.10 -5.78
CA THR A 331 -2.78 -9.03 -4.97
C THR A 331 -2.74 -7.67 -5.68
N PHE A 332 -1.62 -7.38 -6.35
CA PHE A 332 -1.40 -6.16 -7.11
C PHE A 332 -1.66 -6.33 -8.61
N TYR A 333 -2.47 -7.33 -9.00
CA TYR A 333 -2.88 -7.52 -10.40
C TYR A 333 -3.65 -6.31 -10.91
N ARG A 334 -3.35 -5.90 -12.14
CA ARG A 334 -3.95 -4.74 -12.82
C ARG A 334 -5.36 -4.98 -13.35
N SER A 335 -5.96 -6.12 -12.98
CA SER A 335 -7.28 -6.59 -13.41
C SER A 335 -7.35 -7.06 -14.87
N LYS A 336 -8.19 -8.07 -15.09
CA LYS A 336 -8.54 -8.65 -16.39
C LYS A 336 -9.32 -7.67 -17.26
N TYR A 337 -10.07 -6.76 -16.63
CA TYR A 337 -10.83 -5.72 -17.29
C TYR A 337 -9.92 -4.68 -17.98
N CYS A 338 -8.72 -4.45 -17.43
CA CYS A 338 -7.71 -3.55 -17.99
C CYS A 338 -6.66 -4.30 -18.81
N GLN A 339 -7.07 -5.30 -19.58
CA GLN A 339 -6.18 -5.97 -20.52
C GLN A 339 -6.38 -5.43 -21.94
N PRO A 340 -5.37 -5.54 -22.81
CA PRO A 340 -5.56 -5.28 -24.23
C PRO A 340 -6.65 -6.19 -24.79
N CYS A 341 -7.34 -5.77 -25.87
CA CYS A 341 -8.26 -6.68 -26.55
C CYS A 341 -7.53 -7.97 -26.95
N PRO A 342 -8.19 -9.13 -26.84
CA PRO A 342 -7.67 -10.36 -27.42
C PRO A 342 -7.37 -10.19 -28.90
N ILE A 343 -6.46 -11.03 -29.42
CA ILE A 343 -5.93 -10.90 -30.78
C ILE A 343 -7.05 -10.84 -31.83
N CYS A 344 -8.11 -11.60 -31.60
CA CYS A 344 -9.25 -11.72 -32.50
C CYS A 344 -10.48 -10.88 -32.09
N GLY A 345 -10.39 -10.16 -30.96
CA GLY A 345 -11.53 -9.53 -30.31
C GLY A 345 -12.37 -10.50 -29.46
N MET A 346 -13.51 -9.99 -28.97
CA MET A 346 -14.44 -10.67 -28.08
C MET A 346 -15.80 -10.83 -28.75
N LYS A 347 -16.52 -11.91 -28.41
CA LYS A 347 -17.93 -12.11 -28.75
C LYS A 347 -18.70 -12.57 -27.52
N LYS A 348 -20.01 -12.36 -27.53
CA LYS A 348 -20.92 -12.86 -26.51
C LYS A 348 -21.57 -14.15 -27.00
N LYS A 349 -21.49 -15.23 -26.23
CA LYS A 349 -22.12 -16.52 -26.51
C LYS A 349 -22.82 -17.03 -25.25
N GLY A 350 -24.12 -17.29 -25.33
CA GLY A 350 -24.91 -17.76 -24.19
C GLY A 350 -24.83 -16.82 -22.97
N GLY A 351 -24.82 -15.51 -23.19
CA GLY A 351 -24.68 -14.50 -22.12
C GLY A 351 -23.25 -14.26 -21.63
N LYS A 352 -22.27 -15.10 -22.00
CA LYS A 352 -20.89 -15.00 -21.55
C LYS A 352 -19.98 -14.42 -22.63
N TRP A 353 -18.98 -13.66 -22.19
CA TRP A 353 -17.93 -13.15 -23.07
C TRP A 353 -16.86 -14.21 -23.31
N GLU A 354 -16.59 -14.50 -24.58
CA GLU A 354 -15.51 -15.40 -25.02
C GLU A 354 -14.65 -14.72 -26.10
N ALA A 355 -13.37 -15.09 -26.14
CA ALA A 355 -12.48 -14.65 -27.21
C ALA A 355 -12.94 -15.27 -28.54
N LYS A 356 -12.94 -14.47 -29.61
CA LYS A 356 -13.21 -14.98 -30.96
C LYS A 356 -12.06 -15.91 -31.37
N ASN A 357 -12.36 -17.10 -31.89
CA ASN A 357 -11.35 -18.05 -32.38
C ASN A 357 -11.66 -18.53 -33.81
N ASP A 358 -12.39 -17.72 -34.57
CA ASP A 358 -12.93 -18.10 -35.87
C ASP A 358 -11.83 -18.01 -36.96
N ASP A 359 -11.98 -18.71 -38.09
CA ASP A 359 -11.07 -18.62 -39.26
C ASP A 359 -10.83 -17.19 -39.77
N LYS A 360 -11.76 -16.27 -39.45
CA LYS A 360 -11.64 -14.84 -39.72
C LYS A 360 -10.55 -14.15 -38.88
N CYS A 361 -9.92 -14.84 -37.94
CA CYS A 361 -8.75 -14.40 -37.17
C CYS A 361 -7.41 -14.89 -37.74
N LYS A 362 -7.36 -15.24 -39.03
CA LYS A 362 -6.08 -15.35 -39.72
C LYS A 362 -5.48 -13.94 -39.86
N ARG A 363 -4.22 -13.78 -39.45
CA ARG A 363 -3.42 -12.60 -39.82
C ARG A 363 -3.62 -12.40 -41.32
N GLY A 364 -3.98 -11.19 -41.74
CA GLY A 364 -3.88 -10.87 -43.17
C GLY A 364 -2.43 -11.10 -43.62
N LYS A 365 -2.15 -11.06 -44.93
CA LYS A 365 -0.77 -10.83 -45.36
C LYS A 365 -0.36 -9.47 -44.78
N LEU A 366 0.25 -9.49 -43.59
CA LEU A 366 1.08 -8.39 -43.12
C LEU A 366 2.07 -8.17 -44.25
N TYR A 367 2.28 -6.91 -44.62
CA TYR A 367 3.27 -6.54 -45.61
C TYR A 367 4.53 -7.38 -45.42
N GLU A 368 4.83 -8.26 -46.37
CA GLU A 368 6.11 -8.95 -46.43
C GLU A 368 7.08 -7.96 -47.06
N PRO A 369 8.06 -7.45 -46.31
CA PRO A 369 9.07 -6.57 -46.88
C PRO A 369 9.75 -7.33 -48.02
N THR A 370 9.88 -6.69 -49.18
CA THR A 370 10.68 -7.25 -50.28
C THR A 370 12.11 -7.46 -49.80
N SER A 371 12.87 -8.37 -50.40
CA SER A 371 14.29 -8.57 -50.07
C SER A 371 15.14 -7.30 -50.25
N SER A 372 14.64 -6.33 -51.01
CA SER A 372 15.20 -4.99 -51.22
C SER A 372 14.68 -3.92 -50.26
N ALA A 373 13.68 -4.23 -49.42
CA ALA A 373 13.10 -3.28 -48.47
C ALA A 373 14.13 -2.97 -47.37
N LYS A 374 14.58 -1.72 -47.33
CA LYS A 374 15.47 -1.26 -46.26
C LYS A 374 14.67 -1.12 -44.95
N PRO A 375 15.00 -1.85 -43.88
CA PRO A 375 14.32 -1.71 -42.62
C PRO A 375 14.60 -0.32 -42.03
N THR A 376 13.57 0.34 -41.51
CA THR A 376 13.73 1.55 -40.71
C THR A 376 13.92 1.15 -39.26
N GLU A 377 15.12 1.36 -38.71
CA GLU A 377 15.34 1.19 -37.28
C GLU A 377 14.68 2.33 -36.52
N ILE A 378 13.56 2.03 -35.85
CA ILE A 378 12.89 2.99 -34.96
C ILE A 378 13.36 2.72 -33.53
N LYS A 379 14.21 3.59 -33.00
CA LYS A 379 14.61 3.56 -31.59
C LYS A 379 13.50 4.15 -30.74
N ILE A 380 12.73 3.29 -30.08
CA ILE A 380 11.67 3.71 -29.15
C ILE A 380 12.31 4.03 -27.79
N LEU A 381 12.30 5.30 -27.40
CA LEU A 381 12.64 5.73 -26.05
C LEU A 381 11.51 5.33 -25.09
N LYS A 382 11.81 4.44 -24.16
CA LYS A 382 10.87 4.05 -23.09
C LYS A 382 11.19 4.86 -21.83
N SER A 383 10.18 5.52 -21.28
CA SER A 383 10.26 6.10 -19.93
C SER A 383 10.69 5.00 -18.97
N GLY A 384 11.75 5.24 -18.19
CA GLY A 384 12.19 4.29 -17.17
C GLY A 384 11.19 4.18 -16.02
N GLU A 385 11.65 3.65 -14.88
CA GLU A 385 10.78 3.43 -13.72
C GLU A 385 10.58 4.70 -12.87
N ASN A 386 11.54 5.63 -12.93
CA ASN A 386 11.49 6.91 -12.23
C ASN A 386 11.07 8.04 -13.16
N HIS A 387 10.53 9.10 -12.55
CA HIS A 387 10.12 10.32 -13.25
C HIS A 387 11.26 10.89 -14.11
N ASP A 388 12.48 10.89 -13.58
CA ASP A 388 13.64 11.53 -14.21
C ASP A 388 14.36 10.59 -15.19
N ASP A 389 13.95 9.32 -15.28
CA ASP A 389 14.58 8.35 -16.20
C ASP A 389 14.28 8.68 -17.66
N ILE A 390 13.10 9.27 -17.95
CA ILE A 390 12.80 9.73 -19.31
C ILE A 390 13.58 10.99 -19.65
N GLU A 391 13.78 11.89 -18.68
CA GLU A 391 14.58 13.11 -18.84
C GLU A 391 16.03 12.74 -19.19
N LYS A 392 16.68 11.90 -18.39
CA LYS A 392 18.05 11.41 -18.68
C LYS A 392 18.18 10.73 -20.04
N LYS A 393 17.17 9.96 -20.43
CA LYS A 393 17.15 9.28 -21.75
C LYS A 393 16.90 10.26 -22.89
N LEU A 394 16.08 11.28 -22.68
CA LEU A 394 15.85 12.35 -23.64
C LEU A 394 17.11 13.21 -23.80
N GLU A 395 17.76 13.59 -22.70
CA GLU A 395 19.04 14.30 -22.70
C GLU A 395 20.10 13.51 -23.47
N ALA A 396 20.31 12.24 -23.12
CA ALA A 396 21.26 11.37 -23.83
C ALA A 396 20.91 11.20 -25.32
N PHE A 397 19.62 11.08 -25.65
CA PHE A 397 19.18 11.00 -27.05
C PHE A 397 19.47 12.29 -27.81
N CYS A 398 19.12 13.45 -27.24
CA CYS A 398 19.38 14.75 -27.83
C CYS A 398 20.89 15.02 -27.99
N GLU A 399 21.72 14.63 -27.02
CA GLU A 399 23.19 14.71 -27.12
C GLU A 399 23.74 13.86 -28.28
N THR A 400 23.17 12.68 -28.54
CA THR A 400 23.58 11.84 -29.68
C THR A 400 23.19 12.44 -31.04
N GLN A 401 22.04 13.12 -31.13
CA GLN A 401 21.63 13.83 -32.36
C GLN A 401 22.53 15.03 -32.63
N ASN A 402 22.85 15.82 -31.61
CA ASN A 402 23.72 16.99 -31.74
C ASN A 402 25.19 16.65 -32.09
N ARG A 403 25.59 15.37 -31.97
CA ARG A 403 26.92 14.89 -32.39
C ARG A 403 26.95 14.34 -33.83
N SER A 404 25.80 14.22 -34.51
CA SER A 404 25.69 13.55 -35.81
C SER A 404 25.21 14.43 -36.97
N ASP A 405 25.15 15.76 -36.81
CA ASP A 405 24.88 16.66 -37.93
C ASP A 405 26.15 17.04 -38.70
N GLY A 406 26.48 16.18 -39.66
CA GLY A 406 27.06 16.58 -40.94
C GLY A 406 26.03 16.36 -42.06
N SER A 407 25.32 17.42 -42.43
CA SER A 407 24.53 17.60 -43.66
C SER A 407 23.20 16.81 -43.82
N SER A 408 22.08 17.49 -43.59
CA SER A 408 21.08 17.77 -44.66
C SER A 408 19.92 18.61 -44.10
N SER A 409 19.83 19.85 -44.56
CA SER A 409 18.75 20.78 -44.24
C SER A 409 17.46 20.41 -44.97
N VAL A 410 16.43 20.01 -44.23
CA VAL A 410 15.04 20.04 -44.73
C VAL A 410 14.48 21.42 -44.43
N HIS A 411 14.31 22.21 -45.49
CA HIS A 411 13.59 23.48 -45.47
C HIS A 411 12.12 23.24 -45.08
N VAL A 412 11.67 23.87 -43.98
CA VAL A 412 10.25 24.09 -43.70
C VAL A 412 9.93 25.52 -44.10
N GLY A 413 9.26 25.68 -45.24
CA GLY A 413 8.74 26.98 -45.69
C GLY A 413 7.64 27.47 -44.76
N GLY A 414 7.89 28.58 -44.07
CA GLY A 414 6.88 29.35 -43.35
C GLY A 414 6.17 30.30 -44.31
N GLY A 415 4.87 30.11 -44.51
CA GLY A 415 4.00 31.10 -45.15
C GLY A 415 3.56 32.15 -44.13
N SER A 416 4.18 33.33 -44.16
CA SER A 416 3.66 34.55 -43.53
C SER A 416 2.71 35.24 -44.50
N GLY A 417 1.44 35.40 -44.12
CA GLY A 417 0.51 36.33 -44.75
C GLY A 417 0.79 37.75 -44.27
N GLY A 418 1.19 38.62 -45.20
CA GLY A 418 1.28 40.08 -45.00
C GLY A 418 0.26 40.76 -45.89
N GLY A 419 -0.54 41.65 -45.29
CA GLY A 419 -1.52 42.48 -45.99
C GLY A 419 -0.88 43.57 -46.84
N GLY A 420 -1.62 43.97 -47.87
CA GLY A 420 -1.52 45.21 -48.63
C GLY A 420 -2.92 45.68 -48.94
#